data_AF-A0A395STG8-F1
#
_entry.id   AF-A0A395STG8-F1
#
_cell.length_a   1.000
_cell.length_b   1.000
_cell.length_c   1.000
_cell.angle_alpha   90.00
_cell.angle_beta   90.00
_cell.angle_gamma   90.00
#
_symmetry.space_group_name_H-M   'P 1'
#
loop_
_entity.id
_entity.type
_entity.pdbx_description
1 polymer ?
#
loop_
_entity_poly.entity_id
_entity_poly.type
_entity_poly.pdbx_seq_one_letter_code
_entity_poly.pdbx_strand_id
1 'polypeptide(L)'
;MSSDGPLNFYEAIRTAIHPKAHDPGAMIAFSDHLVSVFYGTKTNGNTVITFLAPDQGYIGQSLAGQPYFIYGPSLPKVRHYFNPFRLTHPLPKVATLYGHEGFDAGPLRAAAANGAKEIVITGVGPGGLSTDATKVANRLFEQGIVTVASLRPSRVAYY
;
A
#
# COMPACT_ATOMS: atom_id res chain seq x y z
N MET A 1 -23.83 20.02 -5.77
CA MET A 1 -23.10 18.74 -5.85
C MET A 1 -22.04 18.88 -6.94
N SER A 2 -20.80 18.49 -6.68
CA SER A 2 -19.73 18.44 -7.68
C SER A 2 -19.09 17.06 -7.62
N SER A 3 -19.15 16.29 -8.71
CA SER A 3 -18.56 14.96 -8.82
C SER A 3 -17.18 15.03 -9.45
N ASP A 4 -16.21 14.35 -8.89
CA ASP A 4 -14.83 14.27 -9.38
C ASP A 4 -14.61 13.17 -10.44
N GLY A 5 -15.49 12.17 -10.49
CA GLY A 5 -15.41 11.01 -11.39
C GLY A 5 -15.14 11.34 -12.87
N PRO A 6 -15.94 12.20 -13.54
CA PRO A 6 -15.73 12.52 -14.95
C PRO A 6 -14.36 13.13 -15.26
N LEU A 7 -13.88 14.04 -14.40
CA LEU A 7 -12.56 14.67 -14.58
C LEU A 7 -11.45 13.65 -14.34
N ASN A 8 -11.49 12.91 -13.23
CA ASN A 8 -10.50 11.87 -12.92
C ASN A 8 -10.38 10.83 -14.06
N PHE A 9 -11.50 10.43 -14.67
CA PHE A 9 -11.49 9.50 -15.81
C PHE A 9 -10.84 10.11 -17.05
N TYR A 10 -11.15 11.37 -17.37
CA TYR A 10 -10.51 12.08 -18.48
C TYR A 10 -8.99 12.18 -18.26
N GLU A 11 -8.55 12.56 -17.06
CA GLU A 11 -7.13 12.68 -16.71
C GLU A 11 -6.38 11.34 -16.76
N ALA A 12 -7.03 10.25 -16.32
CA ALA A 12 -6.49 8.90 -16.41
C ALA A 12 -6.23 8.50 -17.87
N ILE A 13 -7.17 8.78 -18.78
CA ILE A 13 -6.98 8.52 -20.21
C ILE A 13 -5.85 9.37 -20.79
N ARG A 14 -5.86 10.69 -20.51
CA ARG A 14 -4.83 11.62 -21.01
C ARG A 14 -3.44 11.22 -20.53
N THR A 15 -3.33 10.73 -19.30
CA THR A 15 -2.09 10.18 -18.74
C THR A 15 -1.68 8.91 -19.45
N ALA A 16 -2.59 7.94 -19.61
CA ALA A 16 -2.30 6.64 -20.20
C ALA A 16 -1.79 6.72 -21.65
N ILE A 17 -2.26 7.69 -22.45
CA ILE A 17 -1.83 7.88 -23.84
C ILE A 17 -0.59 8.78 -23.99
N HIS A 18 -0.10 9.38 -22.91
CA HIS A 18 1.01 10.32 -22.99
C HIS A 18 2.36 9.58 -23.12
N PRO A 19 3.26 9.95 -24.04
CA PRO A 19 4.53 9.22 -24.24
C PRO A 19 5.41 9.12 -22.97
N LYS A 20 5.37 10.13 -22.08
CA LYS A 20 6.12 10.07 -20.81
C LYS A 20 5.52 9.13 -19.75
N ALA A 21 4.35 8.54 -20.01
CA ALA A 21 3.76 7.51 -19.17
C ALA A 21 4.35 6.12 -19.43
N HIS A 22 5.25 5.97 -20.41
CA HIS A 22 5.96 4.71 -20.66
C HIS A 22 7.07 4.49 -19.63
N ASP A 23 7.04 3.32 -18.98
CA ASP A 23 8.03 2.81 -18.01
C ASP A 23 8.17 3.43 -16.60
N PRO A 24 7.33 4.38 -16.09
CA PRO A 24 7.42 4.85 -14.70
C PRO A 24 6.78 3.86 -13.69
N GLY A 25 6.19 2.76 -14.18
CA GLY A 25 5.40 1.82 -13.38
C GLY A 25 3.92 2.16 -13.34
N ALA A 26 3.18 1.45 -12.49
CA ALA A 26 1.75 1.69 -12.31
C ALA A 26 1.50 3.02 -11.58
N MET A 27 0.49 3.77 -12.02
CA MET A 27 0.17 5.11 -11.54
C MET A 27 -1.31 5.23 -11.17
N ILE A 28 -1.61 6.15 -10.25
CA ILE A 28 -2.95 6.62 -9.91
C ILE A 28 -3.07 8.05 -10.44
N ALA A 29 -4.02 8.30 -11.34
CA ALA A 29 -4.40 9.64 -11.79
C ALA A 29 -5.68 10.05 -11.05
N PHE A 30 -5.58 11.01 -10.13
CA PHE A 30 -6.71 11.38 -9.28
C PHE A 30 -6.57 12.81 -8.72
N SER A 31 -7.64 13.61 -8.82
CA SER A 31 -7.69 15.00 -8.34
C SER A 31 -6.49 15.82 -8.81
N ASP A 32 -6.21 15.81 -10.11
CA ASP A 32 -5.12 16.52 -10.76
C ASP A 32 -3.71 16.02 -10.38
N HIS A 33 -3.57 14.90 -9.68
CA HIS A 33 -2.27 14.34 -9.29
C HIS A 33 -1.98 12.99 -9.94
N LEU A 34 -0.71 12.78 -10.31
CA LEU A 34 -0.19 11.48 -10.74
C LEU A 34 0.66 10.89 -9.62
N VAL A 35 0.21 9.78 -9.05
CA VAL A 35 0.82 9.14 -7.87
C VAL A 35 1.37 7.77 -8.25
N SER A 36 2.57 7.43 -7.79
CA SER A 36 3.08 6.07 -7.92
C SER A 36 2.22 5.10 -7.11
N VAL A 37 1.79 3.98 -7.70
CA VAL A 37 1.05 2.92 -6.95
C VAL A 37 1.90 2.33 -5.82
N PHE A 38 3.22 2.36 -5.95
CA PHE A 38 4.12 1.80 -4.93
C PHE A 38 4.23 2.69 -3.68
N TYR A 39 4.08 4.01 -3.84
CA TYR A 39 4.23 4.98 -2.75
C TYR A 39 2.90 5.61 -2.30
N GLY A 40 1.88 5.54 -3.15
CA GLY A 40 0.58 6.16 -2.91
C GLY A 40 -0.28 5.36 -1.92
N THR A 41 -1.00 6.08 -1.06
CA THR A 41 -2.04 5.52 -0.19
C THR A 41 -3.23 6.47 -0.06
N LYS A 42 -4.41 5.93 0.24
CA LYS A 42 -5.61 6.73 0.52
C LYS A 42 -5.55 7.24 1.96
N THR A 43 -5.55 8.55 2.15
CA THR A 43 -5.32 9.19 3.46
C THR A 43 -6.59 9.69 4.14
N ASN A 44 -7.67 9.88 3.39
CA ASN A 44 -8.95 10.36 3.88
C ASN A 44 -10.12 9.56 3.30
N GLY A 45 -11.11 9.22 4.14
CA GLY A 45 -12.31 8.48 3.74
C GLY A 45 -13.25 9.27 2.83
N ASN A 46 -13.25 10.60 2.92
CA ASN A 46 -14.27 11.48 2.35
C ASN A 46 -13.73 12.57 1.42
N THR A 47 -12.49 13.03 1.62
CA THR A 47 -11.90 14.12 0.82
C THR A 47 -11.46 13.62 -0.57
N VAL A 48 -11.62 14.46 -1.59
CA VAL A 48 -11.20 14.17 -2.98
C VAL A 48 -9.68 14.10 -3.13
N ILE A 49 -8.93 15.07 -2.57
CA ILE A 49 -7.46 15.00 -2.53
C ILE A 49 -7.05 14.01 -1.42
N THR A 50 -6.97 12.72 -1.74
CA THR A 50 -6.77 11.64 -0.75
C THR A 50 -5.66 10.65 -1.10
N PHE A 51 -5.34 10.46 -2.38
CA PHE A 51 -4.20 9.65 -2.76
C PHE A 51 -2.92 10.46 -2.63
N LEU A 52 -2.19 10.23 -1.54
CA LEU A 52 -0.93 10.92 -1.26
C LEU A 52 0.22 9.91 -1.27
N ALA A 53 1.40 10.36 -1.71
CA ALA A 53 2.67 9.66 -1.54
C ALA A 53 3.52 10.49 -0.55
N PRO A 54 3.39 10.25 0.76
CA PRO A 54 3.82 11.20 1.78
C PRO A 54 5.33 11.43 1.81
N ASP A 55 6.12 10.39 1.55
CA ASP A 55 7.58 10.49 1.58
C ASP A 55 8.18 10.83 0.21
N GLN A 56 7.66 10.24 -0.87
CA GLN A 56 8.23 10.38 -2.22
C GLN A 56 7.61 11.48 -3.08
N GLY A 57 6.43 11.98 -2.69
CA GLY A 57 5.68 12.97 -3.45
C GLY A 57 5.04 12.40 -4.72
N TYR A 58 4.36 13.28 -5.46
CA TYR A 58 3.73 12.95 -6.73
C TYR A 58 4.75 12.85 -7.84
N ILE A 59 4.54 11.90 -8.76
CA ILE A 59 5.41 11.73 -9.92
C ILE A 59 5.06 12.70 -11.06
N GLY A 60 3.88 13.32 -10.97
CA GLY A 60 3.41 14.33 -11.89
C GLY A 60 2.07 14.93 -11.44
N GLN A 61 1.56 15.85 -12.24
CA GLN A 61 0.27 16.50 -12.04
C GLN A 61 -0.44 16.67 -13.38
N SER A 62 -1.77 16.71 -13.37
CA SER A 62 -2.56 17.12 -14.52
C SER A 62 -2.83 18.62 -14.41
N LEU A 63 -2.42 19.39 -15.42
CA LEU A 63 -2.70 20.83 -15.48
C LEU A 63 -3.54 21.09 -16.73
N ALA A 64 -4.73 21.66 -16.54
CA ALA A 64 -5.71 21.84 -17.61
C ALA A 64 -5.98 20.55 -18.41
N GLY A 65 -5.99 19.41 -17.70
CA GLY A 65 -6.23 18.10 -18.30
C GLY A 65 -5.07 17.55 -19.13
N GLN A 66 -3.86 18.10 -18.99
CA GLN A 66 -2.63 17.56 -19.58
C GLN A 66 -1.69 17.04 -18.49
N PRO A 67 -1.11 15.83 -18.64
CA PRO A 67 -0.17 15.30 -17.67
C PRO A 67 1.21 15.96 -17.80
N TYR A 68 1.70 16.51 -16.70
CA TYR A 68 3.04 17.05 -16.51
C TYR A 68 3.82 16.16 -15.54
N PHE A 69 4.79 15.41 -16.09
CA PHE A 69 5.68 14.54 -15.33
C PHE A 69 6.84 15.34 -14.75
N ILE A 70 7.06 15.20 -13.45
CA ILE A 70 8.08 15.96 -12.69
C ILE A 70 9.43 15.22 -12.70
N TYR A 71 9.39 13.89 -12.62
CA TYR A 71 10.58 13.04 -12.62
C TYR A 71 10.68 12.23 -13.92
N GLY A 72 11.89 11.78 -14.24
CA GLY A 72 12.10 10.80 -15.30
C GLY A 72 11.49 9.43 -14.95
N PRO A 73 11.28 8.55 -15.94
CA PRO A 73 10.81 7.18 -15.70
C PRO A 73 11.74 6.48 -14.71
N SER A 74 11.21 6.12 -13.55
CA SER A 74 11.98 5.44 -12.51
C SER A 74 11.08 4.53 -11.69
N LEU A 75 11.60 3.35 -11.37
CA LEU A 75 10.89 2.35 -10.57
C LEU A 75 11.55 2.26 -9.19
N PRO A 76 10.77 1.99 -8.12
CA PRO A 76 11.31 1.76 -6.79
C PRO A 76 12.41 0.70 -6.81
N LYS A 77 13.58 0.99 -6.23
CA LYS A 77 14.71 0.06 -6.21
C LYS A 77 14.44 -1.21 -5.41
N VAL A 78 13.58 -1.13 -4.40
CA VAL A 78 13.23 -2.24 -3.48
C VAL A 78 12.01 -3.04 -3.96
N ARG A 79 11.60 -2.91 -5.22
CA ARG A 79 10.47 -3.66 -5.76
C ARG A 79 10.85 -5.12 -6.01
N HIS A 80 9.96 -6.03 -5.68
CA HIS A 80 10.03 -7.42 -6.13
C HIS A 80 9.24 -7.58 -7.42
N TYR A 81 9.76 -8.40 -8.35
CA TYR A 81 9.01 -8.78 -9.54
C TYR A 81 8.16 -10.01 -9.25
N PHE A 82 6.87 -9.90 -9.51
CA PHE A 82 5.91 -11.00 -9.40
C PHE A 82 5.06 -11.03 -10.67
N ASN A 83 4.95 -12.20 -11.29
CA ASN A 83 4.11 -12.40 -12.47
C ASN A 83 2.84 -13.17 -12.08
N PRO A 84 1.69 -12.50 -11.90
CA PRO A 84 0.45 -13.14 -11.48
C PRO A 84 -0.10 -14.12 -12.53
N PHE A 85 0.30 -14.00 -13.80
CA PHE A 85 -0.21 -14.85 -14.89
C PHE A 85 0.52 -16.20 -15.00
N ARG A 86 1.56 -16.43 -14.19
CA ARG A 86 2.29 -17.70 -14.14
C ARG A 86 1.97 -18.53 -12.90
N LEU A 87 0.93 -18.17 -12.15
CA LEU A 87 0.49 -18.91 -10.98
C LEU A 87 -0.04 -20.30 -11.37
N THR A 88 0.54 -21.35 -10.78
CA THR A 88 0.03 -22.73 -10.88
C THR A 88 -0.84 -23.12 -9.69
N HIS A 89 -0.85 -22.30 -8.63
CA HIS A 89 -1.60 -22.49 -7.40
C HIS A 89 -2.16 -21.14 -6.91
N PRO A 90 -3.22 -21.14 -6.09
CA PRO A 90 -3.74 -19.92 -5.47
C PRO A 90 -2.68 -19.21 -4.62
N LEU A 91 -2.83 -17.89 -4.45
CA LEU A 91 -2.01 -17.13 -3.51
C LEU A 91 -2.21 -17.66 -2.07
N PRO A 92 -1.14 -17.66 -1.25
CA PRO A 92 -1.24 -18.10 0.14
C PRO A 92 -2.21 -17.22 0.92
N LYS A 93 -2.93 -17.82 1.87
CA LYS A 93 -3.78 -17.07 2.80
C LYS A 93 -2.90 -16.24 3.72
N VAL A 94 -3.02 -14.91 3.62
CA VAL A 94 -2.34 -13.96 4.50
C VAL A 94 -3.37 -13.31 5.43
N ALA A 95 -3.11 -13.32 6.73
CA ALA A 95 -3.92 -12.59 7.71
C ALA A 95 -3.26 -11.25 8.03
N THR A 96 -4.06 -10.18 8.09
CA THR A 96 -3.58 -8.86 8.55
C THR A 96 -4.20 -8.54 9.90
N LEU A 97 -3.36 -8.30 10.89
CA LEU A 97 -3.75 -8.01 12.27
C LEU A 97 -3.37 -6.58 12.62
N TYR A 98 -4.28 -5.88 13.27
CA TYR A 98 -4.03 -4.52 13.74
C TYR A 98 -3.54 -4.54 15.19
N GLY A 99 -2.27 -4.23 15.40
CA GLY A 99 -1.74 -4.10 16.75
C GLY A 99 -2.38 -2.91 17.46
N HIS A 100 -2.57 -2.98 18.78
CA HIS A 100 -3.03 -1.89 19.65
C HIS A 100 -2.51 -2.11 21.08
N GLU A 101 -2.73 -1.15 21.97
CA GLU A 101 -2.45 -1.37 23.39
C GLU A 101 -3.32 -2.52 23.92
N GLY A 102 -2.71 -3.46 24.65
CA GLY A 102 -3.41 -4.67 25.10
C GLY A 102 -3.58 -5.74 24.02
N PHE A 103 -2.96 -5.60 22.84
CA PHE A 103 -2.93 -6.65 21.83
C PHE A 103 -2.17 -7.89 22.37
N ASP A 104 -2.93 -8.95 22.63
CA ASP A 104 -2.42 -10.26 23.05
C ASP A 104 -2.09 -11.15 21.85
N ALA A 105 -1.52 -12.32 22.11
CA ALA A 105 -1.16 -13.26 21.04
C ALA A 105 -2.31 -14.18 20.57
N GLY A 106 -3.53 -14.00 21.07
CA GLY A 106 -4.72 -14.77 20.69
C GLY A 106 -5.04 -14.66 19.19
N PRO A 107 -5.12 -13.46 18.60
CA PRO A 107 -5.35 -13.26 17.17
C PRO A 107 -4.31 -13.95 16.27
N LEU A 108 -3.03 -14.01 16.68
CA LEU A 108 -1.99 -14.71 15.92
C LEU A 108 -2.27 -16.21 15.86
N ARG A 109 -2.57 -16.83 17.01
CA ARG A 109 -2.93 -18.25 17.10
C ARG A 109 -4.20 -18.55 16.31
N ALA A 110 -5.20 -17.68 16.39
CA ALA A 110 -6.45 -17.82 15.65
C ALA A 110 -6.24 -17.74 14.12
N ALA A 111 -5.41 -16.81 13.65
CA ALA A 111 -5.05 -16.70 12.24
C ALA A 111 -4.33 -17.96 11.73
N ALA A 112 -3.35 -18.45 12.49
CA ALA A 112 -2.63 -19.69 12.19
C ALA A 112 -3.57 -20.91 12.17
N ALA A 113 -4.43 -21.06 13.17
CA ALA A 113 -5.42 -22.14 13.24
C ALA A 113 -6.43 -22.08 12.09
N ASN A 114 -6.74 -20.88 11.58
CA ASN A 114 -7.56 -20.67 10.39
C ASN A 114 -6.78 -20.88 9.07
N GLY A 115 -5.58 -21.43 9.12
CA GLY A 115 -4.79 -21.82 7.95
C GLY A 115 -4.03 -20.67 7.27
N ALA A 116 -3.83 -19.53 7.94
CA ALA A 116 -2.94 -18.49 7.42
C ALA A 116 -1.52 -19.05 7.27
N LYS A 117 -0.91 -18.83 6.09
CA LYS A 117 0.49 -19.18 5.82
C LYS A 117 1.42 -18.03 6.16
N GLU A 118 0.89 -16.81 6.20
CA GLU A 118 1.61 -15.63 6.62
C GLU A 118 0.68 -14.73 7.44
N ILE A 119 1.27 -13.97 8.36
CA ILE A 119 0.56 -13.02 9.22
C ILE A 119 1.30 -11.68 9.20
N VAL A 120 0.66 -10.63 8.69
CA VAL A 120 1.13 -9.25 8.78
C VAL A 120 0.54 -8.60 10.02
N ILE A 121 1.38 -8.01 10.86
CA ILE A 121 0.95 -7.33 12.08
C ILE A 121 1.32 -5.85 11.98
N THR A 122 0.32 -4.97 11.93
CA THR A 122 0.55 -3.52 11.95
C THR A 122 0.74 -3.04 13.38
N GLY A 123 1.99 -3.14 13.86
CA GLY A 123 2.40 -2.87 15.23
C GLY A 123 2.41 -1.37 15.61
N VAL A 124 2.64 -1.09 16.88
CA VAL A 124 2.72 0.30 17.40
C VAL A 124 4.03 0.95 16.93
N GLY A 125 4.01 2.24 16.59
CA GLY A 125 5.22 2.99 16.22
C GLY A 125 5.91 2.36 15.00
N PRO A 126 7.20 2.00 15.07
CA PRO A 126 7.94 1.37 13.96
C PRO A 126 7.57 -0.12 13.72
N GLY A 127 6.37 -0.55 14.15
CA GLY A 127 5.92 -1.94 14.03
C GLY A 127 6.15 -2.80 15.27
N GLY A 128 6.28 -2.20 16.46
CA GLY A 128 6.52 -2.90 17.71
C GLY A 128 5.36 -3.82 18.13
N LEU A 129 5.74 -4.96 18.70
CA LEU A 129 4.84 -5.98 19.27
C LEU A 129 5.09 -6.13 20.78
N SER A 130 4.07 -6.60 21.51
CA SER A 130 4.23 -6.96 22.93
C SER A 130 5.16 -8.17 23.07
N THR A 131 5.80 -8.33 24.23
CA THR A 131 6.69 -9.47 24.50
C THR A 131 6.00 -10.82 24.26
N ASP A 132 4.72 -10.95 24.62
CA ASP A 132 3.94 -12.16 24.37
C ASP A 132 3.66 -12.38 22.88
N ALA A 133 3.21 -11.34 22.17
CA ALA A 133 2.98 -11.41 20.73
C ALA A 133 4.26 -11.76 19.96
N THR A 134 5.41 -11.19 20.33
CA THR A 134 6.72 -11.52 19.75
C THR A 134 7.09 -12.98 19.98
N LYS A 135 6.91 -13.51 21.21
CA LYS A 135 7.19 -14.92 21.51
C LYS A 135 6.35 -15.86 20.65
N VAL A 136 5.07 -15.54 20.48
CA VAL A 136 4.16 -16.37 19.66
C VAL A 136 4.46 -16.23 18.17
N ALA A 137 4.75 -15.02 17.69
CA ALA A 137 5.18 -14.80 16.32
C ALA A 137 6.42 -15.65 15.97
N ASN A 138 7.43 -15.67 16.84
CA ASN A 138 8.62 -16.49 16.66
C ASN A 138 8.30 -17.99 16.64
N ARG A 139 7.43 -18.47 17.54
CA ARG A 139 6.98 -19.88 17.51
C ARG A 139 6.23 -20.25 16.24
N LEU A 140 5.39 -19.35 15.72
CA LEU A 140 4.70 -19.55 14.45
C LEU A 140 5.69 -19.58 13.27
N PHE A 141 6.71 -18.72 13.30
CA PHE A 141 7.79 -18.73 12.31
C PHE A 141 8.56 -20.05 12.32
N GLU A 142 8.89 -20.59 13.50
CA GLU A 142 9.50 -21.93 13.65
C GLU A 142 8.62 -23.05 13.08
N GLN A 143 7.30 -22.85 13.03
CA GLN A 143 6.32 -23.76 12.44
C GLN A 143 6.10 -23.52 10.93
N GLY A 144 6.86 -22.61 10.32
CA GLY A 144 6.76 -22.28 8.90
C GLY A 144 5.67 -21.27 8.54
N ILE A 145 5.07 -20.59 9.52
CA ILE A 145 4.13 -19.49 9.29
C ILE A 145 4.88 -18.17 9.42
N VAL A 146 5.11 -17.49 8.30
CA VAL A 146 5.89 -16.25 8.28
C VAL A 146 5.11 -15.13 8.96
N THR A 147 5.76 -14.42 9.88
CA THR A 147 5.18 -13.22 10.51
C THR A 147 5.94 -11.97 10.10
N VAL A 148 5.22 -10.95 9.65
CA VAL A 148 5.80 -9.65 9.22
C VAL A 148 5.31 -8.56 10.15
N ALA A 149 6.23 -7.89 10.84
CA ALA A 149 5.94 -6.66 11.57
C ALA A 149 5.94 -5.48 10.58
N SER A 150 4.83 -4.75 10.54
CA SER A 150 4.64 -3.56 9.72
C SER A 150 4.30 -2.36 10.60
N LEU A 151 4.64 -1.17 10.14
CA LEU A 151 4.15 0.06 10.74
C LEU A 151 2.64 0.20 10.48
N ARG A 152 1.90 0.81 11.41
CA ARG A 152 0.55 1.26 11.10
C ARG A 152 0.63 2.33 10.02
N PRO A 153 -0.24 2.30 9.00
CA PRO A 153 -0.39 3.42 8.08
C PRO A 153 -0.63 4.69 8.91
N SER A 154 0.36 5.57 8.95
CA SER A 154 0.24 6.82 9.70
C SER A 154 -0.67 7.77 8.93
N ARG A 155 -1.48 8.53 9.65
CA ARG A 155 -1.92 9.82 9.12
C ARG A 155 -0.66 10.68 9.08
N VAL A 156 -0.31 11.23 7.92
CA VAL A 156 0.52 12.44 7.92
C VAL A 156 -0.36 13.52 8.56
N ALA A 157 -0.20 13.70 9.87
CA ALA A 157 -0.71 14.88 10.54
C ALA A 157 0.21 16.03 10.08
N TYR A 158 -0.25 16.78 9.08
CA TYR A 158 0.25 18.14 8.90
C TYR A 158 -0.19 18.90 10.15
N TYR A 159 0.75 19.14 11.07
CA TYR A 159 0.62 20.15 12.12
C TYR A 159 0.85 21.53 11.51
#